data_AF-A0A3M3VUK8-F1
#
_entry.id   AF-A0A3M3VUK8-F1
#
_cell.length_a   1.000
_cell.length_b   1.000
_cell.length_c   1.000
_cell.angle_alpha   90.00
_cell.angle_beta   90.00
_cell.angle_gamma   90.00
#
_symmetry.space_group_name_H-M   'P 1'
#
loop_
_entity.id
_entity.type
_entity.pdbx_description
1 polymer ?
#
loop_
_entity_poly.entity_id
_entity_poly.type
_entity_poly.pdbx_seq_one_letter_code
_entity_poly.pdbx_strand_id
1 'polypeptide(L)'
;MEIRPVMDAELIVDAQNATGESPVWSARDQALYWVDIPKGTLQRWSFADGSIRTWKAPQMLACIAAAAAGLRGWKTAFIICSPAKTAA
;
A
#
# COMPACT_ATOMS: atom_id res chain seq x y z
N MET A 1 -15.23 -25.99 -26.50
CA MET A 1 -15.89 -25.29 -25.37
C MET A 1 -14.92 -25.36 -24.21
N GLU A 2 -14.08 -24.33 -24.05
CA GLU A 2 -13.09 -24.29 -22.96
C GLU A 2 -13.77 -23.82 -21.68
N ILE A 3 -13.65 -24.62 -20.62
CA ILE A 3 -14.09 -24.26 -19.28
C ILE A 3 -13.06 -23.27 -18.75
N ARG A 4 -13.42 -21.99 -18.63
CA ARG A 4 -12.56 -21.01 -17.95
C ARG A 4 -12.54 -21.37 -16.45
N PRO A 5 -11.36 -21.45 -15.81
CA PRO A 5 -11.30 -21.68 -14.38
C PRO A 5 -12.01 -20.53 -13.66
N VAL A 6 -12.84 -20.88 -12.68
CA VAL A 6 -13.40 -19.89 -11.75
C VAL A 6 -12.23 -19.32 -10.98
N MET A 7 -12.01 -18.01 -11.10
CA MET A 7 -11.08 -17.29 -10.25
C MET A 7 -11.82 -16.94 -8.97
N ASP A 8 -11.53 -17.66 -7.90
CA ASP A 8 -12.01 -17.34 -6.56
C ASP A 8 -11.19 -16.17 -5.98
N ALA A 9 -11.88 -15.25 -5.32
CA ALA A 9 -11.27 -14.13 -4.62
C ALA A 9 -11.64 -14.20 -3.14
N GLU A 10 -10.64 -14.01 -2.26
CA GLU A 10 -10.81 -14.00 -0.81
C GLU A 10 -10.43 -12.64 -0.24
N LEU A 11 -11.21 -12.17 0.74
CA LEU A 11 -10.90 -10.95 1.48
C LEU A 11 -9.84 -11.26 2.56
N ILE A 12 -8.57 -11.01 2.23
CA ILE A 12 -7.47 -11.23 3.18
C ILE A 12 -7.37 -10.15 4.26
N VAL A 13 -7.82 -8.92 3.96
CA VAL A 13 -7.78 -7.78 4.87
C VAL A 13 -8.98 -6.88 4.59
N ASP A 14 -9.84 -6.69 5.58
CA ASP A 14 -10.86 -5.65 5.53
C ASP A 14 -10.29 -4.31 6.01
N ALA A 15 -9.54 -3.63 5.12
CA ALA A 15 -8.74 -2.47 5.49
C ALA A 15 -9.56 -1.18 5.70
N GLN A 16 -10.80 -1.12 5.21
CA GLN A 16 -11.71 0.04 5.33
C GLN A 16 -11.01 1.37 4.97
N ASN A 17 -10.19 1.34 3.91
CA ASN A 17 -9.46 2.52 3.45
C ASN A 17 -10.39 3.49 2.72
N ALA A 18 -10.15 4.80 2.88
CA ALA A 18 -10.88 5.78 2.07
C ALA A 18 -10.44 5.69 0.61
N THR A 19 -9.13 5.58 0.38
CA THR A 19 -8.58 5.24 -0.95
C THR A 19 -7.31 4.41 -0.76
N GLY A 20 -7.46 3.10 -0.83
CA GLY A 20 -6.34 2.14 -0.78
C GLY A 20 -5.61 2.10 -2.12
N GLU A 21 -4.30 2.38 -2.12
CA GLU A 21 -3.52 2.50 -3.37
C GLU A 21 -2.08 2.00 -3.23
N SER A 22 -1.41 1.88 -4.38
CA SER A 22 0.00 1.49 -4.49
C SER A 22 0.35 0.18 -3.75
N PRO A 23 -0.32 -0.94 -4.08
CA PRO A 23 0.01 -2.24 -3.49
C PRO A 23 1.40 -2.71 -3.93
N VAL A 24 2.27 -3.00 -2.97
CA VAL A 24 3.62 -3.51 -3.20
C VAL A 24 3.87 -4.76 -2.37
N TRP A 25 4.14 -5.87 -3.04
CA TRP A 25 4.60 -7.09 -2.38
C TRP A 25 6.11 -7.05 -2.12
N SER A 26 6.51 -7.26 -0.87
CA SER A 26 7.90 -7.50 -0.48
C SER A 26 8.15 -8.99 -0.34
N ALA A 27 8.86 -9.58 -1.30
CA ALA A 27 9.28 -10.98 -1.22
C ALA A 27 10.22 -11.23 -0.02
N ARG A 28 11.01 -10.23 0.36
CA ARG A 28 11.90 -10.31 1.54
C ARG A 28 11.12 -10.41 2.84
N ASP A 29 10.10 -9.56 2.99
CA ASP A 29 9.34 -9.44 4.25
C ASP A 29 8.09 -10.34 4.28
N GLN A 30 7.82 -11.05 3.17
CA GLN A 30 6.59 -11.81 2.92
C GLN A 30 5.36 -11.00 3.33
N ALA A 31 5.27 -9.78 2.78
CA ALA A 31 4.30 -8.80 3.22
C ALA A 31 3.83 -7.90 2.09
N LEU A 32 2.54 -7.53 2.14
CA LEU A 32 1.92 -6.56 1.26
C LEU A 32 1.93 -5.19 1.95
N TYR A 33 2.38 -4.17 1.23
CA TYR A 33 2.36 -2.78 1.66
C TYR A 33 1.42 -1.98 0.76
N TRP A 34 0.71 -1.01 1.31
CA TRP A 34 -0.17 -0.11 0.57
C TRP A 34 -0.40 1.17 1.35
N VAL A 35 -1.04 2.16 0.75
CA VAL A 35 -1.37 3.43 1.40
C VAL A 35 -2.87 3.68 1.43
N ASP A 36 -3.32 4.43 2.44
CA ASP A 36 -4.62 5.11 2.44
C ASP A 36 -4.37 6.58 2.12
N ILE A 37 -4.69 7.03 0.90
CA ILE A 37 -4.26 8.34 0.39
C ILE A 37 -4.79 9.48 1.28
N PRO A 38 -6.12 9.63 1.51
CA PRO A 38 -6.65 10.73 2.31
C PRO A 38 -6.20 10.65 3.77
N LYS A 39 -6.03 9.43 4.31
CA LYS A 39 -5.56 9.25 5.68
C LYS A 39 -4.05 9.37 5.81
N GLY A 40 -3.27 9.43 4.73
CA GLY A 40 -1.80 9.51 4.78
C GLY A 40 -1.18 8.40 5.62
N THR A 41 -1.71 7.18 5.53
CA THR A 41 -1.18 6.03 6.28
C THR A 41 -0.54 5.01 5.35
N LEU A 42 0.64 4.52 5.71
CA LEU A 42 1.25 3.31 5.15
C LEU A 42 0.76 2.12 5.97
N GLN A 43 0.33 1.06 5.31
CA GLN A 43 -0.10 -0.18 5.92
C GLN A 43 0.77 -1.34 5.44
N ARG A 44 0.90 -2.35 6.29
CA ARG A 44 1.58 -3.61 6.00
C ARG A 44 0.73 -4.77 6.52
N TRP A 45 0.44 -5.73 5.64
CA TRP A 45 -0.09 -7.04 5.99
C TRP A 45 1.04 -8.07 5.93
N SER A 46 1.11 -8.91 6.95
CA SER A 46 2.07 -10.00 7.07
C SER A 46 1.44 -11.32 6.64
N PHE A 47 2.06 -12.00 5.66
CA PHE A 47 1.59 -13.33 5.23
C PHE A 47 1.76 -14.40 6.32
N ALA A 48 2.74 -14.22 7.20
CA ALA A 48 3.07 -15.24 8.22
C ALA A 48 1.97 -15.44 9.26
N ASP A 49 1.24 -14.38 9.61
CA ASP A 49 0.30 -14.36 10.74
C ASP A 49 -0.96 -13.53 10.50
N GLY A 50 -1.10 -12.94 9.31
CA GLY A 50 -2.23 -12.06 8.97
C GLY A 50 -2.19 -10.69 9.66
N SER A 51 -1.13 -10.36 10.39
CA SER A 51 -1.09 -9.12 11.18
C SER A 51 -1.01 -7.87 10.32
N ILE A 52 -1.70 -6.81 10.78
CA ILE A 52 -1.66 -5.48 10.17
C ILE A 52 -0.83 -4.53 11.02
N ARG A 53 0.07 -3.80 10.37
CA ARG A 53 0.75 -2.64 10.96
C ARG A 53 0.45 -1.40 10.15
N THR A 54 0.32 -0.26 10.83
CA THR A 54 -0.02 1.02 10.21
C THR A 54 0.92 2.10 10.73
N TRP A 55 1.42 2.94 9.83
CA TRP A 55 2.22 4.12 10.15
C TRP A 55 1.59 5.36 9.55
N LYS A 56 1.51 6.43 10.33
CA LYS A 56 1.00 7.72 9.89
C LYS A 56 2.15 8.59 9.37
N ALA A 57 2.00 9.10 8.15
CA ALA A 57 2.85 10.14 7.61
C ALA A 57 2.30 11.53 7.96
N PRO A 58 3.15 12.58 7.96
CA PRO A 58 2.71 13.95 8.18
C PRO A 58 1.81 14.50 7.06
N GLN A 59 1.75 13.80 5.92
CA GLN A 59 1.02 14.21 4.72
C GLN A 59 0.42 13.01 4.00
N MET A 60 -0.44 13.27 3.02
CA MET A 60 -1.01 12.24 2.14
C MET A 60 0.10 11.47 1.41
N LEU A 61 -0.08 10.15 1.30
CA LEU A 61 0.81 9.24 0.59
C LEU A 61 0.06 8.69 -0.62
N ALA A 62 0.53 8.96 -1.84
CA ALA A 62 -0.14 8.46 -3.05
C ALA A 62 0.60 7.29 -3.73
N CYS A 63 1.90 7.12 -3.48
CA CYS A 63 2.69 6.05 -4.08
C CYS A 63 3.81 5.63 -3.12
N ILE A 64 4.21 4.35 -3.18
CA ILE A 64 5.34 3.80 -2.44
C ILE A 64 6.18 2.91 -3.34
N ALA A 65 7.48 2.82 -3.05
CA ALA A 65 8.38 1.90 -3.73
C ALA A 65 9.36 1.27 -2.72
N ALA A 66 9.72 0.01 -2.93
CA ALA A 66 10.83 -0.57 -2.19
C ALA A 66 12.14 0.08 -2.64
N ALA A 67 13.02 0.45 -1.70
CA ALA A 67 14.36 0.90 -2.08
C ALA A 67 15.22 -0.29 -2.51
N ALA A 68 16.02 -0.12 -3.56
CA ALA A 68 16.96 -1.15 -3.99
C ALA A 68 18.02 -1.44 -2.91
N ALA A 69 18.54 -2.68 -2.92
CA ALA A 69 19.54 -3.17 -1.98
C ALA A 69 20.77 -2.25 -1.96
N GLY A 70 21.12 -1.73 -0.79
CA GLY A 70 22.21 -0.77 -0.56
C GLY A 70 21.76 0.49 0.17
N LEU A 71 20.48 0.86 0.00
CA LEU A 71 19.79 1.83 0.84
C LEU A 71 18.93 1.05 1.86
N ARG A 72 19.14 1.26 3.16
CA ARG A 72 18.32 0.61 4.19
C ARG A 72 16.93 1.28 4.23
N GLY A 73 15.87 0.49 4.10
CA GLY A 73 14.48 0.92 4.34
C GLY A 73 13.61 1.03 3.08
N TRP A 74 12.31 1.25 3.28
CA TRP A 74 11.39 1.60 2.21
C TRP A 74 11.63 3.05 1.80
N LYS A 75 11.81 3.32 0.51
CA LYS A 75 11.67 4.68 0.01
C LYS A 75 10.19 4.88 -0.26
N THR A 76 9.48 5.44 0.70
CA THR A 76 8.25 6.16 0.38
C THR A 76 8.65 7.21 -0.64
N ALA A 77 8.49 6.89 -1.93
CA ALA A 77 8.54 7.87 -2.97
C ALA A 77 7.28 8.70 -2.73
N PHE A 78 7.40 9.78 -1.95
CA PHE A 78 6.34 10.75 -1.79
C PHE A 78 6.08 11.34 -3.17
N ILE A 79 5.22 10.71 -3.96
CA ILE A 79 4.53 11.41 -5.03
C ILE A 79 3.52 12.28 -4.29
N ILE A 80 3.91 13.53 -4.07
CA ILE A 80 3.01 14.56 -3.56
C ILE A 80 2.04 14.86 -4.69
N CYS A 81 0.88 14.20 -4.71
CA CYS A 81 -0.26 14.75 -5.42
C CYS A 81 -0.82 15.88 -4.54
N SER A 82 -0.24 17.08 -4.66
CA SER A 82 -1.01 18.27 -4.29
C SER A 82 -2.10 18.37 -5.35
N PRO A 83 -3.40 18.47 -5.01
CA PRO A 83 -4.29 19.15 -5.94
C PRO A 83 -3.61 20.50 -6.21
N ALA A 84 -3.47 20.86 -7.48
CA ALA A 84 -3.07 22.21 -7.83
C ALA A 84 -3.90 23.17 -6.98
N LYS A 85 -3.22 24.09 -6.27
CA LYS A 85 -3.86 25.09 -5.40
C LYS A 85 -5.07 25.70 -6.10
N THR A 86 -6.23 25.74 -5.45
CA THR A 86 -7.13 26.87 -5.59
C THR A 86 -7.09 27.65 -4.29
N ALA A 87 -6.54 28.86 -4.40
CA ALA A 87 -6.69 29.91 -3.41
C ALA A 87 -8.18 30.25 -3.25
N ALA A 88 -8.62 30.39 -2.01
CA ALA A 88 -9.66 31.31 -1.55
C ALA A 88 -9.44 31.55 -0.05
#